data_AF-C9YGY3-F1
#
_entry.id   AF-C9YGY3-F1
#
_cell.length_a   1.000
_cell.length_b   1.000
_cell.length_c   1.000
_cell.angle_alpha   90.00
_cell.angle_beta   90.00
_cell.angle_gamma   90.00
#
_symmetry.space_group_name_H-M   'P 1'
#
loop_
_entity.id
_entity.type
_entity.pdbx_description
1 polymer ?
#
loop_
_entity_poly.entity_id
_entity_poly.type
_entity_poly.pdbx_seq_one_letter_code
_entity_poly.pdbx_strand_id
1 'polypeptide(L)' 'MAHFECFNRSQYEEGDHVIFVGEVERCSHRSGASPLLYHGGKFYAEHPL' A
#
# COMPACT_ATOMS: atom_id res chain seq x y z
N MET A 1 3.33 -7.70 -6.85
CA MET A 1 2.48 -7.36 -5.68
C MET A 1 3.20 -7.74 -4.40
N ALA A 2 3.03 -7.00 -3.30
CA ALA A 2 3.65 -7.26 -2.01
C ALA A 2 2.64 -7.17 -0.87
N HIS A 3 2.91 -7.89 0.23
CA HIS A 3 2.15 -7.84 1.48
C HIS A 3 3.13 -7.63 2.64
N PHE A 4 2.80 -6.68 3.52
CA PHE A 4 3.59 -6.32 4.68
C PHE A 4 2.76 -6.55 5.95
N GLU A 5 3.32 -7.32 6.89
CA GLU A 5 2.82 -7.41 8.27
C GLU A 5 3.58 -6.38 9.09
N CYS A 6 2.85 -5.46 9.73
CA CYS A 6 3.46 -4.34 10.45
C CYS A 6 2.91 -4.20 11.87
N PHE A 7 3.80 -3.93 12.82
CA PHE A 7 3.42 -3.39 14.12
C PHE A 7 3.10 -1.89 13.99
N ASN A 8 2.01 -1.41 14.59
CA ASN A 8 1.63 0.01 14.57
C ASN A 8 2.49 0.79 15.56
N ARG A 9 3.63 1.29 15.09
CA ARG A 9 4.68 1.91 15.92
C ARG A 9 4.32 3.32 16.36
N SER A 10 3.78 4.15 15.46
CA SER A 10 3.48 5.55 15.76
C SER A 10 2.29 6.05 14.97
N GLN A 11 1.56 7.01 15.55
CA GLN A 11 0.43 7.70 14.93
C GLN A 11 0.60 9.20 15.11
N TYR A 12 0.25 9.96 14.07
CA TYR A 12 0.27 11.42 14.08
C TYR A 12 -1.07 11.94 13.56
N GLU A 13 -1.74 12.78 14.35
CA GLU A 13 -2.97 13.46 13.94
C GLU A 13 -2.62 14.59 12.97
N GLU A 14 -3.20 14.58 11.76
CA GLU A 14 -2.92 15.54 10.69
C GLU A 14 -4.22 15.98 10.01
N GLY A 15 -4.83 17.06 10.52
CA GLY A 15 -6.11 17.56 10.01
C GLY A 15 -7.24 16.56 10.25
N ASP A 16 -7.91 16.13 9.18
CA ASP A 16 -8.99 15.15 9.21
C ASP A 16 -8.51 13.70 9.01
N HIS A 17 -7.20 13.48 8.93
CA HIS A 17 -6.59 12.15 8.75
C HIS A 17 -5.56 11.84 9.85
N VAL A 18 -5.24 10.55 10.01
CA VAL A 18 -4.16 10.08 10.90
C VAL A 18 -3.09 9.41 10.05
N ILE A 19 -1.84 9.84 10.22
CA ILE A 19 -0.68 9.17 9.63
C ILE A 19 -0.30 8.01 10.54
N PHE A 20 -0.28 6.80 9.97
CA PHE A 20 0.23 5.61 10.63
C PHE A 20 1.66 5.31 10.15
N VAL A 21 2.57 5.09 11.09
CA VAL A 21 3.92 4.57 10.81
C VAL A 21 3.99 3.13 11.33
N GLY A 22 4.00 2.18 10.38
CA GLY A 22 4.15 0.75 10.66
C GLY A 22 5.61 0.32 10.66
N GLU A 23 6.03 -0.42 11.67
CA GLU A 23 7.29 -1.16 11.67
C GLU A 23 7.08 -2.51 10.98
N VAL A 24 7.82 -2.77 9.89
CA VAL A 24 7.66 -4.00 9.10
C VAL A 24 8.27 -5.17 9.86
N GLU A 25 7.43 -6.13 10.25
CA GLU A 25 7.85 -7.37 10.91
C GLU A 25 8.06 -8.50 9.90
N ARG A 26 7.23 -8.56 8.85
CA ARG A 26 7.38 -9.53 7.75
C ARG A 26 6.99 -8.92 6.40
N CYS A 27 7.63 -9.40 5.35
CA CYS A 27 7.33 -9.05 3.96
C CYS A 27 7.23 -10.31 3.11
N SER A 28 6.21 -10.37 2.25
CA SER A 28 6.13 -11.35 1.17
C SER A 28 5.85 -10.65 -0.14
N HIS A 29 6.37 -11.18 -1.24
CA HIS A 29 6.13 -10.62 -2.57
C HIS A 29 5.85 -11.72 -3.60
N ARG A 30 4.98 -11.40 -4.56
CA ARG A 30 4.71 -12.22 -5.75
C ARG A 30 5.28 -11.53 -6.98
N SER A 31 6.25 -12.20 -7.61
CA SER A 31 6.79 -11.82 -8.92
C SER A 31 5.73 -11.98 -10.01
N GLY A 32 5.80 -11.16 -11.05
CA GLY A 32 4.90 -11.21 -12.21
C GLY A 32 3.45 -10.78 -11.95
N ALA A 33 3.08 -10.41 -10.73
CA ALA A 33 1.74 -9.90 -10.44
C ALA A 33 1.60 -8.44 -10.88
N SER A 34 0.72 -8.18 -11.85
CA SER A 34 0.33 -6.84 -12.28
C SER A 34 -0.32 -6.04 -11.13
N PRO A 35 0.01 -4.74 -10.96
CA PRO A 35 -0.64 -3.90 -9.97
C PRO A 35 -2.06 -3.51 -10.40
N LEU A 36 -2.93 -3.28 -9.42
CA LEU A 36 -4.18 -2.55 -9.64
C LEU A 36 -3.92 -1.05 -9.50
N LEU A 37 -4.28 -0.27 -10.50
CA LEU A 37 -4.12 1.18 -10.51
C LEU A 37 -5.47 1.88 -10.32
N TYR A 38 -5.45 3.04 -9.68
CA TYR A 38 -6.62 3.92 -9.53
C TYR A 38 -6.28 5.34 -9.97
N HIS A 39 -6.96 5.84 -10.99
CA HIS A 39 -6.77 7.18 -11.55
C HIS A 39 -8.07 7.68 -12.19
N GLY A 40 -8.36 8.98 -12.06
CA GLY A 40 -9.54 9.58 -12.69
C GLY A 40 -10.88 8.93 -12.28
N GLY A 41 -10.96 8.42 -11.04
CA GLY A 41 -12.15 7.72 -10.54
C GLY A 41 -12.36 6.30 -11.06
N LYS A 42 -11.37 5.71 -11.74
CA LYS A 42 -11.47 4.38 -12.39
C LYS A 42 -10.32 3.45 -12.02
N PHE A 43 -10.61 2.15 -12.07
CA PHE A 43 -9.64 1.07 -11.86
C PHE A 43 -9.04 0.60 -13.19
N TYR A 44 -7.74 0.29 -13.19
CA TYR A 44 -7.01 -0.26 -14.33
C TYR A 44 -6.14 -1.43 -13.86
N ALA A 45 -6.29 -2.61 -14.48
CA ALA A 45 -5.57 -3.83 -14.09
C ALA A 45 -4.38 -4.15 -15.00
N GLU A 46 -4.28 -3.47 -16.14
CA GLU A 46 -3.22 -3.65 -17.13
C GLU A 46 -2.73 -2.27 -17.54
N HIS A 47 -1.42 -2.05 -17.41
CA HIS A 47 -0.76 -0.89 -18.02
C HIS A 47 0.19 -1.46 -19.07
N PRO A 48 -0.04 -1.25 -20.37
CA PRO A 48 1.02 -1.46 -21.35
C PRO A 48 2.11 -0.44 -21.01
N LEU A 49 3.31 -0.94 -20.67
CA LEU A 49 4.50 -0.10 -20.60
C LEU A 49 4.94 0.29 -22.02
#